data_AF-A0A9W9SH23-F1
#
_entry.id   AF-A0A9W9SH23-F1
#
_cell.length_a   1.000
_cell.length_b   1.000
_cell.length_c   1.000
_cell.angle_alpha   90.00
_cell.angle_beta   90.00
_cell.angle_gamma   90.00
#
_symmetry.space_group_name_H-M   'P 1'
#
loop_
_entity.id
_entity.type
_entity.pdbx_description
1 polymer ?
#
loop_
_entity_poly.entity_id
_entity_poly.type
_entity_poly.pdbx_seq_one_letter_code
_entity_poly.pdbx_strand_id
1 'polypeptide(L)'
;GKQIDSQREPDASSKHRRARYPGVIIEVCYSQKGRCVSHLADEYILNTDGSVNAVVALDIDYKGPKKATSTVWRPEYATLDGKEELQATATIEALPFRTDCGLPIEETALRLSLRDFATQELSQGLTSLNQDFSITSTQLCDFLSRAKEEQPGQMLLQGSINRLRPGAGKRRRPQTPPEQPSSEDEG
;
A
#
# COMPACT_ATOMS: atom_id res chain seq x y z
N GLY A 1 -4.33 -22.76 -11.42
CA GLY A 1 -4.46 -21.81 -12.56
C GLY A 1 -3.12 -21.14 -12.79
N LYS A 2 -2.80 -20.77 -14.03
CA LYS A 2 -1.53 -20.09 -14.36
C LYS A 2 -1.60 -18.67 -13.79
N GLN A 3 -0.88 -18.41 -12.71
CA GLN A 3 -0.81 -17.12 -12.02
C GLN A 3 -0.12 -16.11 -12.96
N ILE A 4 -0.89 -15.14 -13.41
CA ILE A 4 -0.38 -14.03 -14.22
C ILE A 4 0.15 -13.03 -13.19
N ASP A 5 1.47 -12.87 -13.11
CA ASP A 5 2.07 -11.84 -12.25
C ASP A 5 1.63 -10.47 -12.78
N SER A 6 0.56 -9.92 -12.22
CA SER A 6 0.22 -8.51 -12.40
C SER A 6 1.22 -7.71 -11.59
N GLN A 7 2.25 -7.18 -12.26
CA GLN A 7 3.21 -6.27 -11.65
C GLN A 7 2.50 -4.94 -11.35
N ARG A 8 1.82 -4.89 -10.20
CA ARG A 8 1.21 -3.68 -9.65
C ARG A 8 2.27 -2.90 -8.88
N GLU A 9 2.19 -1.57 -8.96
CA GLU A 9 3.05 -0.65 -8.23
C GLU A 9 2.18 0.10 -7.21
N PRO A 10 1.96 -0.47 -6.01
CA PRO A 10 1.20 0.22 -4.98
C PRO A 10 1.95 1.47 -4.49
N ASP A 11 1.21 2.47 -4.01
CA ASP A 11 1.81 3.70 -3.45
C ASP A 11 2.76 3.39 -2.28
N ALA A 12 2.41 2.41 -1.44
CA ALA A 12 3.33 1.82 -0.48
C ALA A 12 2.99 0.35 -0.18
N SER A 13 4.01 -0.41 0.24
CA SER A 13 3.83 -1.78 0.71
C SER A 13 4.77 -2.11 1.85
N SER A 14 4.34 -3.03 2.71
CA SER A 14 5.18 -3.61 3.75
C SER A 14 5.30 -5.12 3.54
N LYS A 15 6.54 -5.57 3.31
CA LYS A 15 6.85 -6.97 3.01
C LYS A 15 7.75 -7.55 4.08
N HIS A 16 7.30 -8.63 4.70
CA HIS A 16 8.17 -9.43 5.56
C HIS A 16 9.28 -10.09 4.72
N ARG A 17 10.53 -10.06 5.20
CA ARG A 17 11.71 -10.51 4.44
C ARG A 17 11.64 -11.95 3.93
N ARG A 18 10.86 -12.81 4.61
CA ARG A 18 10.67 -14.23 4.30
C ARG A 18 9.38 -14.53 3.53
N ALA A 19 8.53 -13.53 3.28
CA ALA A 19 7.29 -13.71 2.54
C ALA A 19 7.52 -13.51 1.04
N ARG A 20 6.74 -14.18 0.19
CA ARG A 20 6.76 -13.97 -1.27
C ARG A 20 6.09 -12.65 -1.65
N TYR A 21 4.91 -12.40 -1.09
CA TYR A 21 4.09 -11.20 -1.29
C TYR A 21 4.18 -10.24 -0.09
N PRO A 22 3.90 -8.95 -0.26
CA PRO A 22 3.73 -8.04 0.87
C PRO A 22 2.54 -8.46 1.74
N GLY A 23 2.60 -8.19 3.04
CA GLY A 23 1.47 -8.44 3.96
C GLY A 23 0.47 -7.29 3.96
N VAL A 24 0.97 -6.06 3.88
CA VAL A 24 0.16 -4.83 3.85
C VAL A 24 0.44 -4.03 2.60
N ILE A 25 -0.62 -3.58 1.94
CA ILE A 25 -0.59 -2.66 0.81
C ILE A 25 -1.34 -1.38 1.19
N ILE A 26 -0.80 -0.23 0.80
CA ILE A 26 -1.41 1.08 1.02
C ILE A 26 -1.58 1.77 -0.34
N GLU A 27 -2.79 2.24 -0.61
CA GLU A 27 -3.15 2.99 -1.81
C GLU A 27 -3.75 4.35 -1.44
N VAL A 28 -3.28 5.42 -2.08
CA VAL A 28 -3.80 6.76 -1.92
C VAL A 28 -4.71 7.08 -3.11
N CYS A 29 -5.99 7.13 -2.81
CA CYS A 29 -7.03 7.31 -3.81
C CYS A 29 -7.48 8.76 -3.83
N TYR A 30 -7.56 9.34 -5.01
CA TYR A 30 -8.23 10.63 -5.20
C TYR A 30 -9.69 10.37 -5.56
N SER A 31 -10.60 11.28 -5.19
CA SER A 31 -12.07 11.14 -5.30
C SER A 31 -12.63 10.67 -6.66
N GLN A 32 -11.83 10.66 -7.75
CA GLN A 32 -12.18 10.06 -9.05
C GLN A 32 -11.90 8.54 -9.14
N LYS A 33 -11.04 7.98 -8.28
CA LYS A 33 -10.59 6.58 -8.25
C LYS A 33 -11.23 5.72 -7.16
N GLY A 34 -11.97 6.31 -6.21
CA GLY A 34 -12.58 5.57 -5.07
C GLY A 34 -13.43 4.36 -5.50
N ARG A 35 -14.06 4.42 -6.69
CA ARG A 35 -14.85 3.31 -7.26
C ARG A 35 -14.03 2.13 -7.78
N CYS A 36 -12.71 2.26 -7.94
CA CYS A 36 -11.84 1.19 -8.44
C CYS A 36 -11.09 0.45 -7.32
N VAL A 37 -11.20 0.90 -6.08
CA VAL A 37 -10.36 0.42 -4.98
C VAL A 37 -10.81 -0.93 -4.46
N SER A 38 -12.11 -1.21 -4.43
CA SER A 38 -12.62 -2.55 -4.11
C SER A 38 -12.07 -3.60 -5.08
N HIS A 39 -12.07 -3.30 -6.38
CA HIS A 39 -11.48 -4.18 -7.40
C HIS A 39 -9.95 -4.34 -7.21
N LEU A 40 -9.24 -3.28 -6.81
CA LEU A 40 -7.81 -3.39 -6.50
C LEU A 40 -7.58 -4.26 -5.26
N ALA A 41 -8.41 -4.13 -4.23
CA ALA A 41 -8.32 -4.98 -3.04
C ALA A 41 -8.57 -6.46 -3.39
N ASP A 42 -9.59 -6.74 -4.19
CA ASP A 42 -9.84 -8.08 -4.75
C ASP A 42 -8.61 -8.59 -5.49
N GLU A 43 -8.05 -7.80 -6.42
CA GLU A 43 -6.88 -8.23 -7.16
C GLU A 43 -5.67 -8.52 -6.25
N TYR A 44 -5.37 -7.64 -5.28
CA TYR A 44 -4.24 -7.84 -4.39
C TYR A 44 -4.42 -9.06 -3.49
N ILE A 45 -5.60 -9.23 -2.92
CA ILE A 45 -5.89 -10.30 -1.96
C ILE A 45 -6.07 -11.65 -2.69
N LEU A 46 -6.89 -11.70 -3.73
CA LEU A 46 -7.25 -12.94 -4.41
C LEU A 46 -6.11 -13.46 -5.30
N ASN A 47 -5.38 -12.59 -6.02
CA ASN A 47 -4.26 -13.06 -6.86
C ASN A 47 -3.06 -13.54 -6.03
N THR A 48 -3.06 -13.29 -4.71
CA THR A 48 -2.01 -13.75 -3.78
C THR A 48 -2.51 -14.82 -2.81
N ASP A 49 -3.70 -15.39 -3.07
CA ASP A 49 -4.34 -16.40 -2.23
C ASP A 49 -4.44 -15.97 -0.75
N GLY A 50 -4.68 -14.68 -0.50
CA GLY A 50 -4.77 -14.09 0.84
C GLY A 50 -3.44 -13.80 1.51
N SER A 51 -2.31 -13.88 0.79
CA SER A 51 -0.99 -13.54 1.37
C SER A 51 -0.84 -12.04 1.66
N VAL A 52 -1.55 -11.19 0.90
CA VAL A 52 -1.80 -9.80 1.31
C VAL A 52 -2.93 -9.83 2.34
N ASN A 53 -2.58 -9.64 3.61
CA ASN A 53 -3.54 -9.72 4.71
C ASN A 53 -4.32 -8.42 4.92
N ALA A 54 -3.81 -7.28 4.46
CA ALA A 54 -4.51 -6.01 4.55
C ALA A 54 -4.22 -5.10 3.35
N VAL A 55 -5.28 -4.57 2.75
CA VAL A 55 -5.21 -3.46 1.79
C VAL A 55 -5.84 -2.25 2.45
N VAL A 56 -5.07 -1.18 2.60
CA VAL A 56 -5.51 0.09 3.18
C VAL A 56 -5.64 1.11 2.05
N ALA A 57 -6.83 1.63 1.84
CA ALA A 57 -7.02 2.77 0.95
C ALA A 57 -7.30 4.04 1.73
N LEU A 58 -6.62 5.11 1.35
CA LEU A 58 -6.84 6.46 1.83
C LEU A 58 -7.54 7.26 0.72
N ASP A 59 -8.83 7.50 0.86
CA ASP A 59 -9.58 8.34 -0.08
C ASP A 59 -9.47 9.79 0.35
N ILE A 60 -8.80 10.59 -0.47
CA ILE A 60 -8.51 12.00 -0.23
C ILE A 60 -9.01 12.85 -1.39
N ASP A 61 -9.85 13.84 -1.09
CA ASP A 61 -10.20 14.83 -2.11
C ASP A 61 -9.09 15.90 -2.23
N TYR A 62 -8.82 16.26 -3.48
CA TYR A 62 -7.84 17.28 -3.85
C TYR A 62 -8.48 18.58 -4.35
N LYS A 63 -9.70 18.51 -4.90
CA LYS A 63 -10.38 19.65 -5.55
C LYS A 63 -11.69 20.06 -4.88
N GLY A 64 -12.21 19.23 -3.98
CA GLY A 64 -13.45 19.43 -3.25
C GLY A 64 -13.25 19.64 -1.74
N PRO A 65 -14.22 19.23 -0.90
CA PRO A 65 -14.11 19.35 0.56
C PRO A 65 -12.86 18.62 1.06
N LYS A 66 -12.23 19.10 2.15
CA LYS A 66 -10.98 18.49 2.67
C LYS A 66 -11.21 17.13 3.36
N LYS A 67 -12.34 16.49 3.11
CA LYS A 67 -12.72 15.21 3.66
C LYS A 67 -11.72 14.14 3.27
N ALA A 68 -11.45 13.24 4.21
CA ALA A 68 -10.69 12.05 3.94
C ALA A 68 -11.20 10.87 4.76
N THR A 69 -11.22 9.70 4.11
CA THR A 69 -11.67 8.45 4.70
C THR A 69 -10.63 7.35 4.47
N SER A 70 -10.64 6.34 5.32
CA SER A 70 -9.86 5.12 5.14
C SER A 70 -10.77 3.91 5.02
N THR A 71 -10.40 2.98 4.15
CA THR A 71 -11.07 1.68 4.01
C THR A 71 -10.02 0.59 4.13
N VAL A 72 -10.33 -0.49 4.85
CA VAL A 72 -9.41 -1.61 5.06
C VAL A 72 -10.07 -2.92 4.65
N TRP A 73 -9.50 -3.57 3.64
CA TRP A 73 -9.91 -4.91 3.20
C TRP A 73 -8.99 -5.97 3.77
N ARG A 74 -9.56 -7.12 4.12
CA ARG A 74 -8.84 -8.31 4.60
C ARG A 74 -9.35 -9.56 3.90
N PRO A 75 -8.51 -10.60 3.73
CA PRO A 75 -8.96 -11.90 3.26
C PRO A 75 -9.93 -12.53 4.25
N GLU A 76 -11.06 -13.01 3.76
CA GLU A 76 -12.04 -13.76 4.54
C GLU A 76 -12.53 -14.95 3.73
N TYR A 77 -12.67 -16.10 4.39
CA TYR A 77 -13.31 -17.28 3.81
C TYR A 77 -14.80 -17.23 4.13
N ALA A 78 -15.63 -17.17 3.09
CA ALA A 78 -17.08 -17.21 3.20
C ALA A 78 -17.63 -18.49 2.56
N THR A 79 -18.64 -19.10 3.18
CA THR A 79 -19.36 -20.22 2.56
C THR A 79 -20.50 -19.70 1.70
N LEU A 80 -20.39 -19.86 0.38
CA LEU A 80 -21.41 -19.50 -0.59
C LEU A 80 -21.87 -20.77 -1.32
N ASP A 81 -23.18 -21.03 -1.33
CA ASP A 81 -23.79 -22.21 -1.98
C ASP A 81 -23.15 -23.56 -1.58
N GLY A 82 -22.72 -23.67 -0.31
CA GLY A 82 -22.10 -24.88 0.24
C GLY A 82 -20.62 -25.07 -0.12
N LYS A 83 -20.00 -24.07 -0.75
CA LYS A 83 -18.58 -24.05 -1.10
C LYS A 83 -17.88 -22.89 -0.38
N GLU A 84 -16.69 -23.15 0.14
CA GLU A 84 -15.85 -22.11 0.75
C GLU A 84 -15.12 -21.33 -0.34
N GLU A 85 -15.21 -20.00 -0.29
CA GLU A 85 -14.58 -19.08 -1.22
C GLU A 85 -13.83 -17.98 -0.47
N LEU A 86 -12.61 -17.68 -0.93
CA LEU A 86 -11.82 -16.54 -0.44
C LEU A 86 -12.35 -15.25 -1.06
N GLN A 87 -12.57 -14.24 -0.23
CA GLN A 87 -13.09 -12.92 -0.63
C GLN A 87 -12.26 -11.81 0.02
N ALA A 88 -12.23 -10.63 -0.61
CA ALA A 88 -11.70 -9.43 0.02
C ALA A 88 -12.84 -8.67 0.72
N THR A 89 -12.91 -8.78 2.05
CA THR A 89 -13.96 -8.12 2.82
C THR A 89 -13.48 -6.78 3.38
N ALA A 90 -14.27 -5.72 3.17
CA ALA A 90 -14.07 -4.42 3.79
C ALA A 90 -14.40 -4.49 5.30
N THR A 91 -13.40 -4.84 6.11
CA THR A 91 -13.54 -4.89 7.59
C THR A 91 -13.70 -3.50 8.22
N ILE A 92 -13.25 -2.46 7.54
CA ILE A 92 -13.48 -1.06 7.89
C ILE A 92 -13.88 -0.36 6.61
N GLU A 93 -15.08 0.22 6.55
CA GLU A 93 -15.59 0.90 5.36
C GLU A 93 -15.67 2.41 5.55
N ALA A 94 -14.96 3.15 4.68
CA ALA A 94 -15.01 4.61 4.59
C ALA A 94 -14.93 5.35 5.95
N LEU A 95 -14.08 4.86 6.86
CA LEU A 95 -13.88 5.43 8.19
C LEU A 95 -13.34 6.85 8.04
N PRO A 96 -14.09 7.88 8.44
CA PRO A 96 -13.66 9.25 8.24
C PRO A 96 -12.59 9.62 9.26
N PHE A 97 -11.48 10.20 8.79
CA PHE A 97 -10.41 10.69 9.67
C PHE A 97 -10.18 12.19 9.51
N ARG A 98 -10.79 12.82 8.50
CA ARG A 98 -10.73 14.27 8.26
C ARG A 98 -12.09 14.79 7.83
N THR A 99 -12.53 15.87 8.47
CA THR A 99 -13.78 16.59 8.16
C THR A 99 -13.66 17.42 6.88
N ASP A 100 -14.79 17.92 6.37
CA ASP A 100 -14.84 18.78 5.19
C ASP A 100 -14.07 20.10 5.38
N CYS A 101 -14.00 20.61 6.61
CA CYS A 101 -13.21 21.78 7.01
C CYS A 101 -11.70 21.48 7.10
N GLY A 102 -11.33 20.21 7.05
CA GLY A 102 -9.95 19.75 7.10
C GLY A 102 -9.41 19.49 8.51
N LEU A 103 -10.28 19.46 9.53
CA LEU A 103 -9.95 19.11 10.91
C LEU A 103 -9.99 17.60 11.12
N PRO A 104 -9.14 17.03 12.00
CA PRO A 104 -9.20 15.62 12.36
C PRO A 104 -10.52 15.26 13.05
N ILE A 105 -10.95 14.02 12.92
CA ILE A 105 -12.10 13.49 13.67
C ILE A 105 -11.61 12.90 14.99
N GLU A 106 -12.18 13.36 16.10
CA GLU A 106 -11.81 12.90 17.44
C GLU A 106 -12.12 11.40 17.63
N GLU A 107 -11.33 10.76 18.49
CA GLU A 107 -11.46 9.34 18.89
C GLU A 107 -11.40 8.31 17.74
N THR A 108 -11.14 8.75 16.51
CA THR A 108 -11.04 7.88 15.33
C THR A 108 -9.59 7.58 15.01
N ALA A 109 -9.28 6.30 14.76
CA ALA A 109 -7.94 5.85 14.42
C ALA A 109 -7.98 4.67 13.43
N LEU A 110 -7.05 4.67 12.48
CA LEU A 110 -6.76 3.51 11.64
C LEU A 110 -6.04 2.47 12.50
N ARG A 111 -6.57 1.25 12.59
CA ARG A 111 -5.98 0.15 13.35
C ARG A 111 -5.55 -0.98 12.42
N LEU A 112 -4.32 -1.44 12.59
CA LEU A 112 -3.76 -2.59 11.89
C LEU A 112 -3.15 -3.54 12.91
N SER A 113 -3.37 -4.84 12.69
CA SER A 113 -2.77 -5.87 13.54
C SER A 113 -1.34 -6.13 13.09
N LEU A 114 -0.44 -6.45 14.03
CA LEU A 114 0.91 -6.91 13.64
C LEU A 114 0.86 -8.20 12.81
N ARG A 115 -0.21 -8.99 12.93
CA ARG A 115 -0.45 -10.17 12.07
C ARG A 115 -0.65 -9.80 10.61
N ASP A 116 -1.15 -8.60 10.30
CA ASP A 116 -1.38 -8.17 8.92
C ASP A 116 -0.05 -8.14 8.11
N PHE A 117 1.11 -8.04 8.79
CA PHE A 117 2.42 -7.85 8.16
C PHE A 117 3.14 -9.13 7.72
N ALA A 118 2.60 -10.31 8.04
CA ALA A 118 3.23 -11.59 7.74
C ALA A 118 2.18 -12.66 7.40
N THR A 119 2.56 -13.67 6.63
CA THR A 119 1.65 -14.79 6.32
C THR A 119 1.27 -15.57 7.59
N GLN A 120 0.20 -16.35 7.51
CA GLN A 120 -0.23 -17.22 8.62
C GLN A 120 0.90 -18.14 9.09
N GLU A 121 1.65 -18.74 8.16
CA GLU A 121 2.80 -19.61 8.45
C GLU A 121 3.90 -18.88 9.23
N LEU A 122 4.19 -17.62 8.88
CA LEU A 122 5.23 -16.82 9.52
C LEU A 122 4.79 -16.21 10.86
N SER A 123 3.49 -16.07 11.09
CA SER A 123 2.92 -15.55 12.35
C SER A 123 2.50 -16.66 13.31
N GLN A 124 2.52 -17.93 12.89
CA GLN A 124 2.14 -19.07 13.70
C GLN A 124 3.04 -19.20 14.94
N GLY A 125 2.44 -19.35 16.11
CA GLY A 125 3.16 -19.52 17.38
C GLY A 125 3.71 -18.24 18.01
N LEU A 126 3.65 -17.08 17.33
CA LEU A 126 4.00 -15.79 17.93
C LEU A 126 2.77 -15.15 18.59
N THR A 127 2.59 -15.42 19.88
CA THR A 127 1.54 -14.78 20.70
C THR A 127 1.73 -13.27 20.87
N SER A 128 2.95 -12.76 20.72
CA SER A 128 3.27 -11.33 20.79
C SER A 128 2.66 -10.50 19.66
N LEU A 129 2.19 -11.13 18.57
CA LEU A 129 1.58 -10.46 17.41
C LEU A 129 0.10 -10.10 17.59
N ASN A 130 -0.52 -10.44 18.73
CA ASN A 130 -1.91 -10.05 19.03
C ASN A 130 -2.07 -8.57 19.41
N GLN A 131 -1.05 -7.76 19.13
CA GLN A 131 -1.06 -6.32 19.36
C GLN A 131 -1.48 -5.62 18.08
N ASP A 132 -2.29 -4.58 18.26
CA ASP A 132 -2.62 -3.64 17.20
C ASP A 132 -1.77 -2.39 17.38
N PHE A 133 -1.41 -1.75 16.28
CA PHE A 133 -0.99 -0.36 16.32
C PHE A 133 -2.06 0.52 15.70
N SER A 134 -2.16 1.74 16.22
CA SER A 134 -3.14 2.71 15.80
C SER A 134 -2.45 3.97 15.26
N ILE A 135 -3.00 4.52 14.19
CA ILE A 135 -2.65 5.83 13.67
C ILE A 135 -3.89 6.71 13.86
N THR A 136 -3.77 7.73 14.71
CA THR A 136 -4.90 8.61 15.02
C THR A 136 -5.26 9.50 13.84
N SER A 137 -6.51 9.97 13.82
CA SER A 137 -6.97 10.95 12.82
C SER A 137 -6.13 12.22 12.81
N THR A 138 -5.64 12.66 13.97
CA THR A 138 -4.71 13.79 14.09
C THR A 138 -3.41 13.51 13.33
N GLN A 139 -2.79 12.35 13.57
CA GLN A 139 -1.56 11.96 12.86
C GLN A 139 -1.78 11.84 11.34
N LEU A 140 -2.87 11.20 10.91
CA LEU A 140 -3.21 11.09 9.48
C LEU A 140 -3.45 12.47 8.84
N CYS A 141 -4.13 13.39 9.54
CA CYS A 141 -4.33 14.77 9.07
C CYS A 141 -3.01 15.55 8.97
N ASP A 142 -2.11 15.37 9.94
CA ASP A 142 -0.79 16.00 9.93
C ASP A 142 0.05 15.49 8.76
N PHE A 143 0.10 14.16 8.54
CA PHE A 143 0.79 13.57 7.39
C PHE A 143 0.24 14.11 6.06
N LEU A 144 -1.08 14.17 5.93
CA LEU A 144 -1.72 14.69 4.72
C LEU A 144 -1.46 16.19 4.52
N SER A 145 -1.39 16.97 5.60
CA SER A 145 -1.12 18.40 5.51
C SER A 145 0.33 18.66 5.11
N ARG A 146 1.30 17.96 5.71
CA ARG A 146 2.71 18.01 5.31
C ARG A 146 2.90 17.61 3.85
N ALA A 147 2.29 16.49 3.44
CA ALA A 147 2.36 16.04 2.05
C ALA A 147 1.81 17.10 1.06
N LYS A 148 0.72 17.79 1.41
CA LYS A 148 0.16 18.89 0.59
C LYS A 148 1.05 20.13 0.55
N GLU A 149 1.75 20.46 1.64
CA GLU A 149 2.71 21.58 1.68
C GLU A 149 3.96 21.30 0.83
N GLU A 150 4.36 20.03 0.69
CA GLU A 150 5.50 19.62 -0.12
C GLU A 150 5.19 19.54 -1.63
N GLN A 151 3.91 19.38 -2.02
CA GLN A 151 3.53 19.23 -3.43
C GLN A 151 3.87 20.43 -4.33
N PRO A 152 3.65 21.70 -3.95
CA PRO A 152 4.01 22.85 -4.77
C PRO A 152 5.49 22.88 -5.13
N GLY A 153 6.38 22.55 -4.19
CA GLY A 153 7.83 22.51 -4.44
C GLY A 153 8.22 21.45 -5.49
N GLN A 154 7.56 20.29 -5.46
CA GLN A 154 7.79 19.23 -6.45
C GLN A 154 7.19 19.56 -7.82
N MET A 155 5.97 20.11 -7.86
CA MET A 155 5.27 20.44 -9.12
C MET A 155 5.83 21.68 -9.82
N LEU A 156 6.28 22.71 -9.09
CA LEU A 156 6.93 23.89 -9.68
C LEU A 156 8.42 23.68 -10.01
N LEU A 157 8.99 22.48 -9.77
CA LEU A 157 10.44 22.26 -9.78
C LEU A 157 11.16 23.27 -8.86
N GLN A 158 10.48 23.70 -7.80
CA GLN A 158 10.96 24.72 -6.88
C GLN A 158 11.78 24.03 -5.78
N GLY A 159 13.09 24.14 -5.91
CA GLY A 159 14.05 23.54 -5.00
C GLY A 159 15.47 23.74 -5.51
N SER A 160 16.46 23.56 -4.65
CA SER A 160 17.86 23.60 -5.06
C SER A 160 18.18 22.33 -5.86
N ILE A 161 18.31 22.47 -7.17
CA ILE A 161 18.84 21.41 -8.02
C ILE A 161 20.33 21.61 -8.26
N ASN A 162 21.09 20.52 -8.26
CA ASN A 162 22.46 20.55 -8.75
C ASN A 162 22.43 20.86 -10.25
N ARG A 163 23.07 21.96 -10.66
CA ARG A 163 23.29 22.25 -12.07
C ARG A 163 24.50 21.47 -12.54
N LEU A 164 24.38 20.82 -13.70
CA LEU A 164 25.55 20.29 -14.39
C LEU A 164 26.50 21.45 -14.68
N ARG A 165 27.79 21.22 -14.47
CA ARG A 165 28.81 22.19 -14.86
C ARG A 165 28.71 22.42 -16.38
N PRO A 166 28.90 23.66 -16.87
CA PRO A 166 28.92 23.92 -18.31
C PRO A 166 29.87 22.95 -19.03
N GLY A 167 29.39 22.29 -20.09
CA GLY A 167 30.16 21.30 -20.87
C GLY A 167 30.18 19.86 -20.31
N ALA A 168 29.61 19.61 -19.12
CA ALA A 168 29.55 18.27 -18.56
C ALA A 168 28.37 17.46 -19.13
N GLY A 169 28.65 16.32 -19.76
CA GLY A 169 27.65 15.32 -20.16
C GLY A 169 27.32 14.37 -19.02
N LYS A 170 26.08 13.85 -18.98
CA LYS A 170 25.71 12.73 -18.10
C LYS A 170 26.29 11.44 -18.69
N ARG A 171 27.00 10.62 -17.90
CA ARG A 171 27.42 9.28 -18.34
C ARG A 171 26.18 8.48 -18.77
N ARG A 172 26.25 7.78 -19.90
CA ARG A 172 25.21 6.78 -20.23
C ARG A 172 25.37 5.58 -19.29
N ARG A 173 24.26 4.95 -18.90
CA ARG A 173 24.28 3.70 -18.15
C ARG A 173 25.02 2.66 -19.02
N PRO A 174 26.14 2.06 -18.56
CA PRO A 174 26.73 0.91 -19.24
C PRO A 174 25.66 -0.19 -19.30
N GLN A 175 25.47 -0.82 -20.46
CA GLN A 175 24.64 -2.04 -20.50
C GLN A 175 25.28 -3.04 -19.54
N THR A 176 24.47 -3.61 -18.64
CA THR A 176 24.89 -4.74 -17.83
C THR A 176 25.35 -5.83 -18.79
N PRO A 177 26.58 -6.36 -18.66
CA PRO A 177 27.01 -7.49 -19.46
C PRO A 177 25.99 -8.63 -19.30
N PRO A 178 25.61 -9.33 -20.39
CA PRO A 178 24.82 -10.55 -20.23
C PRO A 178 25.55 -11.48 -19.26
N GLU A 179 24.81 -12.05 -18.30
CA GLU A 179 25.35 -13.08 -17.43
C GLU A 179 25.97 -14.17 -18.31
N GLN A 180 27.29 -14.32 -18.23
CA GLN A 180 27.94 -15.45 -18.85
C GLN A 180 27.52 -16.68 -18.05
N PRO A 181 26.91 -17.71 -18.66
CA PRO A 181 26.68 -18.96 -17.97
C PRO A 181 28.05 -19.47 -17.52
N SER A 182 28.24 -19.57 -16.21
CA SER A 182 29.42 -20.21 -15.63
C SER A 182 29.40 -21.67 -16.06
N SER A 183 30.30 -22.02 -16.98
CA SER A 183 30.62 -23.40 -17.32
C SER A 183 31.49 -23.99 -16.21
N GLU A 184 30.86 -24.25 -15.07
CA GLU A 184 31.38 -25.15 -14.03
C GLU A 184 30.30 -26.20 -13.75
N ASP A 185 30.07 -27.04 -14.77
CA ASP A 185 29.50 -28.37 -14.59
C ASP A 185 30.24 -29.32 -15.55
N GLU A 186 31.50 -29.60 -15.21
CA GLU A 186 32.16 -30.87 -15.51
C GLU A 186 33.18 -31.14 -14.41
N GLY A 187 32.88 -32.14 -13.57
CA GLY A 187 33.73 -32.65 -12.49
C GLY A 187 33.00 -33.65 -11.60
#